data_AF-A0A5B1BUD5-F1
#
_entry.id   AF-A0A5B1BUD5-F1
#
_cell.length_a   1.000
_cell.length_b   1.000
_cell.length_c   1.000
_cell.angle_alpha   90.00
_cell.angle_beta   90.00
_cell.angle_gamma   90.00
#
_symmetry.space_group_name_H-M   'P 1'
#
loop_
_entity.id
_entity.type
_entity.pdbx_description
1 polymer ?
#
loop_
_entity_poly.entity_id
_entity_poly.type
_entity_poly.pdbx_seq_one_letter_code
_entity_poly.pdbx_strand_id
1 'polypeptide(L)'
;MFCRSVGGARRQGDAFKPTANDLDRALAGFLFLRDEPGTAKADPRAHGSGFDRVNSFRTGFDSGTGACTDYREGDPVVTEIPFNNEADLASGGNAPYDDMVTYVPQDLEEYWSLVHPQLTDQPWQPLQPVRPFDPARQPTCGGQSTTGYSLFYCVPEDYVGFETGAYPRFRNTASAAASSRSRPVVLPTRLTDPDFPHRHALICGR
;
A
#
# COMPACT_ATOMS: atom_id res chain seq x y z
N MET A 1 -10.74 20.90 -11.01
CA MET A 1 -10.11 20.05 -12.03
C MET A 1 -8.67 20.50 -12.22
N PHE A 2 -7.77 19.98 -11.39
CA PHE A 2 -6.37 20.35 -11.44
C PHE A 2 -5.50 19.09 -11.50
N CYS A 3 -4.79 18.90 -12.60
CA CYS A 3 -3.62 18.04 -12.61
C CYS A 3 -2.49 18.85 -11.95
N ARG A 4 -2.30 18.70 -10.64
CA ARG A 4 -1.19 19.34 -9.92
C ARG A 4 0.04 18.46 -9.97
N SER A 5 1.17 19.01 -10.39
CA SER A 5 2.45 18.32 -10.25
C SER A 5 2.79 18.16 -8.77
N VAL A 6 3.24 16.96 -8.41
CA VAL A 6 3.74 16.69 -7.07
C VAL A 6 5.23 17.10 -7.06
N GLY A 7 5.51 18.39 -6.83
CA GLY A 7 6.87 18.92 -6.82
C GLY A 7 6.98 20.31 -7.46
N GLY A 8 7.64 21.23 -6.76
CA GLY A 8 7.69 22.66 -7.07
C GLY A 8 8.63 23.06 -8.22
N ALA A 9 8.35 24.26 -8.74
CA ALA A 9 9.09 25.07 -9.71
C ALA A 9 9.41 24.41 -11.06
N ARG A 10 8.61 24.73 -12.08
CA ARG A 10 9.01 24.59 -13.49
C ARG A 10 10.31 25.37 -13.74
N ARG A 11 11.45 24.69 -13.75
CA ARG A 11 12.55 25.09 -14.63
C ARG A 11 12.29 24.43 -15.97
N GLN A 12 12.08 25.24 -17.00
CA GLN A 12 12.13 24.76 -18.38
C GLN A 12 13.54 24.21 -18.60
N GLY A 13 13.69 22.90 -18.82
CA GLY A 13 14.98 22.30 -19.17
C GLY A 13 15.12 20.82 -18.85
N ASP A 14 14.69 20.38 -17.67
CA ASP A 14 14.92 19.00 -17.21
C ASP A 14 13.59 18.29 -16.94
N ALA A 15 13.37 17.16 -17.63
CA ALA A 15 12.24 16.29 -17.32
C ALA A 15 12.37 15.80 -15.88
N PHE A 16 11.30 15.94 -15.08
CA PHE A 16 11.23 15.35 -13.74
C PHE A 16 11.35 13.83 -13.85
N LYS A 17 12.41 13.25 -13.26
CA LYS A 17 12.70 11.81 -13.25
C LYS A 17 12.74 11.34 -11.79
N PRO A 18 11.61 10.87 -11.23
CA PRO A 18 11.57 10.42 -9.85
C PRO A 18 12.40 9.14 -9.68
N THR A 19 13.17 9.07 -8.60
CA THR A 19 13.78 7.80 -8.17
C THR A 19 12.74 6.91 -7.49
N ALA A 20 13.03 5.60 -7.33
CA ALA A 20 12.17 4.71 -6.55
C ALA A 20 11.92 5.26 -5.13
N ASN A 21 12.96 5.79 -4.48
CA ASN A 21 12.84 6.41 -3.17
C ASN A 21 11.98 7.69 -3.17
N ASP A 22 11.94 8.45 -4.27
CA ASP A 22 11.02 9.60 -4.39
C ASP A 22 9.57 9.15 -4.52
N LEU A 23 9.32 8.04 -5.24
CA LEU A 23 8.00 7.43 -5.35
C LEU A 23 7.52 6.89 -4.00
N ASP A 24 8.40 6.23 -3.24
CA ASP A 24 8.06 5.73 -1.90
C ASP A 24 7.70 6.87 -0.94
N ARG A 25 8.45 7.97 -0.99
CA ARG A 25 8.15 9.19 -0.20
C ARG A 25 6.83 9.83 -0.63
N ALA A 26 6.56 9.89 -1.92
CA ALA A 26 5.29 10.41 -2.43
C ALA A 26 4.11 9.54 -1.95
N LEU A 27 4.25 8.21 -2.05
CA LEU A 27 3.27 7.23 -1.58
C LEU A 27 2.99 7.38 -0.08
N ALA A 28 4.04 7.49 0.74
CA ALA A 28 3.91 7.74 2.17
C ALA A 28 3.14 9.04 2.46
N GLY A 29 3.38 10.11 1.69
CA GLY A 29 2.63 11.36 1.79
C GLY A 29 1.15 11.21 1.47
N PHE A 30 0.79 10.46 0.43
CA PHE A 30 -0.61 10.18 0.09
C PHE A 30 -1.33 9.36 1.15
N LEU A 31 -0.63 8.40 1.75
CA LEU A 31 -1.15 7.63 2.86
C LEU A 31 -1.32 8.50 4.11
N PHE A 32 -0.40 9.42 4.39
CA PHE A 32 -0.49 10.32 5.55
C PHE A 32 -1.68 11.30 5.44
N LEU A 33 -1.99 11.77 4.23
CA LEU A 33 -3.06 12.74 3.97
C LEU A 33 -4.42 12.10 3.66
N ARG A 34 -4.57 10.79 3.88
CA ARG A 34 -5.82 10.06 3.63
C ARG A 34 -6.94 10.53 4.56
N ASP A 35 -8.18 10.34 4.11
CA ASP A 35 -9.31 10.38 5.04
C ASP A 35 -9.25 9.14 5.94
N GLU A 36 -9.56 9.32 7.23
CA GLU A 36 -9.66 8.21 8.17
C GLU A 36 -10.97 7.43 7.94
N PRO A 37 -11.01 6.13 8.33
CA PRO A 37 -12.23 5.32 8.28
C PRO A 37 -13.42 6.02 8.95
N GLY A 38 -14.62 5.79 8.42
CA GLY A 38 -15.86 6.44 8.87
C GLY A 38 -16.13 7.83 8.28
N THR A 39 -15.22 8.39 7.48
CA THR A 39 -15.52 9.62 6.71
C THR A 39 -16.56 9.31 5.64
N ALA A 40 -17.74 9.94 5.74
CA ALA A 40 -18.84 9.73 4.81
C ALA A 40 -18.47 10.27 3.41
N LYS A 41 -18.76 9.51 2.35
CA LYS A 41 -18.47 9.95 0.97
C LYS A 41 -19.17 11.27 0.57
N ALA A 42 -20.25 11.62 1.26
CA ALA A 42 -21.03 12.82 1.01
C ALA A 42 -20.54 14.05 1.80
N ASP A 43 -19.56 13.90 2.71
CA ASP A 43 -18.95 15.06 3.39
C ASP A 43 -18.22 15.91 2.32
N PRO A 44 -18.50 17.22 2.21
CA PRO A 44 -17.78 18.10 1.29
C PRO A 44 -16.26 18.17 1.51
N ARG A 45 -15.78 17.70 2.66
CA ARG A 45 -14.37 17.58 3.04
C ARG A 45 -13.81 16.16 2.85
N ALA A 46 -14.57 15.23 2.26
CA ALA A 46 -14.05 13.93 1.90
C ALA A 46 -13.12 14.06 0.67
N HIS A 47 -11.90 13.56 0.82
CA HIS A 47 -10.86 13.51 -0.21
C HIS A 47 -10.53 12.09 -0.67
N GLY A 48 -11.10 11.07 -0.01
CA GLY A 48 -10.88 9.66 -0.32
C GLY A 48 -9.99 8.92 0.67
N SER A 49 -10.16 7.61 0.70
CA SER A 49 -9.36 6.68 1.49
C SER A 49 -7.89 6.67 1.04
N GLY A 50 -7.04 6.01 1.83
CA GLY A 50 -5.65 5.77 1.42
C GLY A 50 -5.57 5.08 0.07
N PHE A 51 -6.41 4.06 -0.16
CA PHE A 51 -6.49 3.34 -1.43
C PHE A 51 -6.88 4.25 -2.61
N ASP A 52 -7.88 5.12 -2.42
CA ASP A 52 -8.31 6.05 -3.48
C ASP A 52 -7.18 6.98 -3.90
N ARG A 53 -6.41 7.47 -2.92
CA ARG A 53 -5.27 8.36 -3.17
C ARG A 53 -4.11 7.64 -3.85
N VAL A 54 -3.75 6.44 -3.39
CA VAL A 54 -2.71 5.62 -4.03
C VAL A 54 -3.11 5.28 -5.46
N ASN A 55 -4.36 4.90 -5.69
CA ASN A 55 -4.86 4.59 -7.03
C ASN A 55 -4.83 5.81 -7.95
N SER A 56 -5.27 6.97 -7.45
CA SER A 56 -5.30 8.23 -8.21
C SER A 56 -3.90 8.71 -8.59
N PHE A 57 -2.94 8.59 -7.66
CA PHE A 57 -1.52 8.87 -7.92
C PHE A 57 -0.94 7.89 -8.94
N ARG A 58 -1.16 6.58 -8.74
CA ARG A 58 -0.65 5.55 -9.63
C ARG A 58 -1.22 5.68 -11.04
N THR A 59 -2.50 6.03 -11.18
CA THR A 59 -3.13 6.29 -12.48
C THR A 59 -2.42 7.41 -13.22
N GLY A 60 -2.18 8.55 -12.57
CA GLY A 60 -1.49 9.68 -13.19
C GLY A 60 -0.02 9.40 -13.47
N PHE A 61 0.67 8.69 -12.58
CA PHE A 61 2.04 8.25 -12.78
C PHE A 61 2.17 7.26 -13.95
N ASP A 62 1.29 6.26 -14.01
CA ASP A 62 1.39 5.18 -14.98
C ASP A 62 0.86 5.55 -16.37
N SER A 63 -0.20 6.36 -16.43
CA SER A 63 -0.92 6.68 -17.66
C SER A 63 -0.81 8.16 -18.09
N GLY A 64 -0.05 8.97 -17.34
CA GLY A 64 0.19 10.38 -17.64
C GLY A 64 -1.06 11.27 -17.45
N THR A 65 -0.94 12.55 -17.84
CA THR A 65 -2.03 13.53 -17.71
C THR A 65 -3.28 13.18 -18.50
N GLY A 66 -3.12 12.41 -19.60
CA GLY A 66 -4.21 11.99 -20.47
C GLY A 66 -5.26 11.17 -19.73
N ALA A 67 -4.84 10.30 -18.80
CA ALA A 67 -5.79 9.51 -18.01
C ALA A 67 -6.70 10.35 -17.11
N CYS A 68 -6.30 11.58 -16.78
CA CYS A 68 -7.10 12.47 -15.94
C CYS A 68 -8.12 13.29 -16.74
N THR A 69 -8.10 13.29 -18.08
CA THR A 69 -9.00 14.17 -18.87
C THR A 69 -10.45 13.71 -18.85
N ASP A 70 -10.67 12.41 -18.61
CA ASP A 70 -12.01 11.82 -18.62
C ASP A 70 -12.71 11.91 -17.25
N TYR A 71 -11.99 12.33 -16.20
CA TYR A 71 -12.54 12.47 -14.85
C TYR A 71 -13.56 13.60 -14.85
N ARG A 72 -14.72 13.38 -14.25
CA ARG A 72 -15.72 14.43 -14.04
C ARG A 72 -15.82 14.79 -12.57
N GLU A 73 -16.65 15.78 -12.31
CA GLU A 73 -17.00 16.13 -10.94
C GLU A 73 -17.59 14.89 -10.22
N GLY A 74 -16.90 14.40 -9.20
CA GLY A 74 -17.29 13.18 -8.47
C GLY A 74 -16.48 11.94 -8.86
N ASP A 75 -15.60 12.05 -9.85
CA ASP A 75 -14.62 11.02 -10.20
C ASP A 75 -13.24 11.30 -9.56
N PRO A 76 -12.50 10.26 -9.14
CA PRO A 76 -12.99 8.89 -8.99
C PRO A 76 -13.96 8.82 -7.80
N VAL A 77 -14.89 7.85 -7.82
CA VAL A 77 -15.83 7.67 -6.71
C VAL A 77 -15.05 7.40 -5.43
N VAL A 78 -15.21 8.25 -4.42
CA VAL A 78 -14.60 8.08 -3.10
C VAL A 78 -15.14 6.82 -2.44
N THR A 79 -14.23 5.95 -2.00
CA THR A 79 -14.56 4.75 -1.26
C THR A 79 -14.80 5.09 0.20
N GLU A 80 -16.04 4.93 0.66
CA GLU A 80 -16.37 5.00 2.08
C GLU A 80 -16.12 3.64 2.74
N ILE A 81 -15.32 3.63 3.81
CA ILE A 81 -15.11 2.46 4.66
C ILE A 81 -15.83 2.74 6.00
N PRO A 82 -17.09 2.30 6.15
CA PRO A 82 -17.85 2.52 7.38
C PRO A 82 -17.35 1.62 8.51
N PHE A 83 -17.58 2.05 9.75
CA PHE A 83 -17.36 1.19 10.91
C PHE A 83 -18.43 0.10 10.99
N ASN A 84 -18.02 -1.11 11.33
CA ASN A 84 -18.91 -2.26 11.39
C ASN A 84 -19.77 -2.29 12.68
N ASN A 85 -19.26 -1.73 13.77
CA ASN A 85 -19.90 -1.68 15.09
C ASN A 85 -19.26 -0.60 15.99
N GLU A 86 -19.78 -0.44 17.20
CA GLU A 86 -19.29 0.55 18.17
C GLU A 86 -17.84 0.30 18.64
N ALA A 87 -17.41 -0.95 18.73
CA ALA A 87 -16.03 -1.28 19.09
C ALA A 87 -15.05 -0.88 17.97
N ASP A 88 -15.44 -1.08 16.71
CA ASP A 88 -14.69 -0.67 15.51
C ASP A 88 -14.58 0.86 15.42
N LEU A 89 -15.67 1.57 15.73
CA LEU A 89 -15.64 3.04 15.86
C LEU A 89 -14.72 3.48 17.00
N ALA A 90 -14.81 2.85 18.17
CA ALA A 90 -13.99 3.20 19.34
C ALA A 90 -12.48 2.97 19.11
N SER A 91 -12.11 1.97 18.30
CA SER A 91 -10.72 1.73 17.91
C SER A 91 -10.27 2.59 16.74
N GLY A 92 -11.16 3.38 16.11
CA GLY A 92 -10.89 4.09 14.87
C GLY A 92 -10.59 3.16 13.71
N GLY A 93 -11.16 1.95 13.72
CA GLY A 93 -10.96 0.94 12.68
C GLY A 93 -9.67 0.13 12.82
N ASN A 94 -8.91 0.34 13.90
CA ASN A 94 -7.65 -0.36 14.12
C ASN A 94 -7.89 -1.75 14.72
N ALA A 95 -7.34 -2.78 14.07
CA ALA A 95 -7.29 -4.12 14.62
C ALA A 95 -6.27 -4.23 15.78
N PRO A 96 -6.51 -5.10 16.78
CA PRO A 96 -5.50 -5.50 17.75
C PRO A 96 -4.23 -6.04 17.07
N TYR A 97 -3.06 -5.81 17.68
CA TYR A 97 -1.79 -6.25 17.10
C TYR A 97 -1.71 -7.77 16.88
N ASP A 98 -2.22 -8.56 17.82
CA ASP A 98 -2.17 -10.03 17.69
C ASP A 98 -3.07 -10.54 16.57
N ASP A 99 -4.19 -9.85 16.32
CA ASP A 99 -5.05 -10.10 15.16
C ASP A 99 -4.32 -9.76 13.86
N MET A 100 -3.57 -8.66 13.84
CA MET A 100 -2.76 -8.26 12.68
C MET A 100 -1.70 -9.29 12.30
N VAL A 101 -1.01 -9.84 13.29
CA VAL A 101 -0.02 -10.91 13.11
C VAL A 101 -0.66 -12.16 12.50
N THR A 102 -1.96 -12.36 12.70
CA THR A 102 -2.72 -13.49 12.17
C THR A 102 -3.31 -13.22 10.79
N TYR A 103 -3.91 -12.04 10.59
CA TYR A 103 -4.70 -11.72 9.39
C TYR A 103 -3.83 -11.28 8.21
N VAL A 104 -2.77 -10.49 8.44
CA VAL A 104 -1.93 -10.01 7.33
C VAL A 104 -1.34 -11.14 6.50
N PRO A 105 -0.79 -12.23 7.07
CA PRO A 105 -0.34 -13.36 6.28
C PRO A 105 -1.45 -13.99 5.43
N GLN A 106 -2.67 -14.09 5.98
CA GLN A 106 -3.82 -14.65 5.26
C GLN A 106 -4.24 -13.76 4.09
N ASP A 107 -4.31 -12.45 4.32
CA ASP A 107 -4.66 -11.46 3.29
C ASP A 107 -3.61 -11.46 2.16
N LEU A 108 -2.33 -11.64 2.49
CA LEU A 108 -1.26 -11.75 1.49
C LEU A 108 -1.41 -13.00 0.63
N GLU A 109 -1.67 -14.16 1.24
CA GLU A 109 -1.92 -15.42 0.52
C GLU A 109 -3.16 -15.31 -0.39
N GLU A 110 -4.24 -14.70 0.10
CA GLU A 110 -5.44 -14.44 -0.70
C GLU A 110 -5.12 -13.50 -1.88
N TYR A 111 -4.46 -12.37 -1.61
CA TYR A 111 -4.09 -11.39 -2.64
C TYR A 111 -3.27 -12.03 -3.76
N TRP A 112 -2.21 -12.77 -3.41
CA TRP A 112 -1.34 -13.39 -4.41
C TRP A 112 -2.02 -14.52 -5.17
N SER A 113 -2.94 -15.26 -4.53
CA SER A 113 -3.76 -16.26 -5.23
C SER A 113 -4.58 -15.66 -6.37
N LEU A 114 -5.00 -14.39 -6.23
CA LEU A 114 -5.76 -13.66 -7.25
C LEU A 114 -4.85 -13.01 -8.30
N VAL A 115 -3.73 -12.42 -7.87
CA VAL A 115 -2.89 -11.57 -8.73
C VAL A 115 -1.83 -12.33 -9.51
N HIS A 116 -1.20 -13.35 -8.91
CA HIS A 116 -0.10 -14.08 -9.55
C HIS A 116 -0.49 -14.73 -10.90
N PRO A 117 -1.68 -15.36 -11.06
CA PRO A 117 -2.10 -15.90 -12.36
C PRO A 117 -2.24 -14.84 -13.45
N GLN A 118 -2.64 -13.61 -13.07
CA GLN A 118 -2.81 -12.51 -14.02
C GLN A 118 -1.48 -11.91 -14.50
N LEU A 119 -0.41 -12.09 -13.72
CA LEU A 119 0.91 -11.55 -14.02
C LEU A 119 1.84 -12.56 -14.71
N THR A 120 1.64 -13.85 -14.46
CA THR A 120 2.61 -14.90 -14.82
C THR A 120 2.02 -16.06 -15.62
N ASP A 121 0.69 -16.09 -15.81
CA ASP A 121 -0.05 -17.26 -16.34
C ASP A 121 0.16 -18.55 -15.52
N GLN A 122 0.59 -18.45 -14.25
CA GLN A 122 0.80 -19.57 -13.34
C GLN A 122 0.02 -19.39 -12.03
N PRO A 123 -0.46 -20.47 -11.38
CA PRO A 123 -1.08 -20.38 -10.07
C PRO A 123 -0.06 -19.93 -9.02
N TRP A 124 -0.51 -19.18 -8.02
CA TRP A 124 0.28 -18.91 -6.82
C TRP A 124 0.53 -20.22 -6.06
N GLN A 125 1.77 -20.42 -5.61
CA GLN A 125 2.12 -21.47 -4.66
C GLN A 125 2.23 -20.82 -3.27
N PRO A 126 1.38 -21.19 -2.31
CA PRO A 126 1.44 -20.63 -0.97
C PRO A 126 2.80 -20.88 -0.32
N LEU A 127 3.28 -19.88 0.43
CA LEU A 127 4.50 -20.02 1.21
C LEU A 127 4.29 -20.99 2.37
N GLN A 128 5.39 -21.44 2.97
CA GLN A 128 5.33 -22.04 4.30
C GLN A 128 4.81 -21.01 5.32
N PRO A 129 4.14 -21.46 6.40
CA PRO A 129 3.61 -20.56 7.42
C PRO A 129 4.67 -19.57 7.91
N VAL A 130 4.26 -18.30 7.99
CA VAL A 130 5.14 -17.22 8.46
C VAL A 130 5.68 -17.54 9.87
N ARG A 131 6.91 -17.09 10.14
CA ARG A 131 7.61 -17.38 11.40
C ARG A 131 7.85 -16.10 12.21
N PRO A 132 6.93 -15.74 13.12
CA PRO A 132 7.22 -14.74 14.14
C PRO A 132 8.43 -15.17 14.98
N PHE A 133 9.35 -14.25 15.27
CA PHE A 133 10.51 -14.53 16.11
C PHE A 133 10.79 -13.44 17.16
N ASP A 134 11.38 -13.86 18.27
CA ASP A 134 11.93 -12.97 19.29
C ASP A 134 13.29 -12.44 18.80
N PRO A 135 13.58 -11.12 18.85
CA PRO A 135 14.86 -10.58 18.38
C PRO A 135 16.08 -11.15 19.11
N ALA A 136 15.92 -11.67 20.34
CA ALA A 136 16.98 -12.36 21.06
C ALA A 136 17.17 -13.82 20.61
N ARG A 137 16.20 -14.39 19.88
CA ARG A 137 16.15 -15.80 19.45
C ARG A 137 15.69 -15.90 18.00
N GLN A 138 16.55 -15.43 17.09
CA GLN A 138 16.25 -15.37 15.67
C GLN A 138 16.46 -16.74 15.01
N PRO A 139 15.56 -17.17 14.10
CA PRO A 139 15.73 -18.42 13.35
C PRO A 139 16.85 -18.31 12.33
N THR A 140 17.40 -19.43 11.88
CA THR A 140 18.30 -19.43 10.71
C THR A 140 17.50 -19.51 9.40
N CYS A 141 18.15 -19.16 8.29
CA CYS A 141 17.63 -19.35 6.95
C CYS A 141 18.68 -20.03 6.09
N GLY A 142 18.43 -21.24 5.58
CA GLY A 142 19.42 -22.05 4.87
C GLY A 142 20.69 -22.29 5.68
N GLY A 143 20.58 -22.37 7.01
CA GLY A 143 21.72 -22.43 7.93
C GLY A 143 22.50 -21.12 8.10
N GLN A 144 22.12 -20.04 7.43
CA GLN A 144 22.70 -18.71 7.60
C GLN A 144 22.04 -17.97 8.77
N SER A 145 22.84 -17.12 9.45
CA SER A 145 22.33 -16.26 10.50
C SER A 145 21.43 -15.17 9.92
N THR A 146 20.31 -14.91 10.58
CA THR A 146 19.40 -13.79 10.30
C THR A 146 19.59 -12.64 11.28
N THR A 147 20.67 -12.64 12.06
CA THR A 147 20.97 -11.58 13.04
C THR A 147 20.94 -10.20 12.39
N GLY A 148 20.08 -9.33 12.91
CA GLY A 148 19.97 -7.93 12.49
C GLY A 148 18.83 -7.66 11.51
N TYR A 149 18.15 -8.70 11.04
CA TYR A 149 16.93 -8.56 10.25
C TYR A 149 15.71 -8.51 11.16
N SER A 150 14.83 -7.52 10.97
CA SER A 150 13.49 -7.49 11.61
C SER A 150 12.41 -8.12 10.73
N LEU A 151 12.68 -8.33 9.44
CA LEU A 151 11.85 -8.99 8.45
C LEU A 151 12.76 -9.60 7.38
N PHE A 152 12.50 -10.83 6.97
CA PHE A 152 13.21 -11.46 5.85
C PHE A 152 12.33 -12.52 5.17
N TYR A 153 12.59 -12.77 3.88
CA TYR A 153 12.08 -13.94 3.17
C TYR A 153 13.20 -14.96 3.03
N CYS A 154 12.91 -16.19 3.43
CA CYS A 154 13.84 -17.28 3.42
C CYS A 154 13.61 -18.19 2.22
N VAL A 155 14.43 -18.04 1.18
CA VAL A 155 14.27 -18.75 -0.10
C VAL A 155 14.36 -20.27 0.03
N PRO A 156 15.37 -20.86 0.74
CA PRO A 156 15.52 -22.32 0.74
C PRO A 156 14.41 -23.06 1.50
N GLU A 157 13.84 -22.41 2.53
CA GLU A 157 12.75 -22.95 3.36
C GLU A 157 11.38 -22.32 3.08
N ASP A 158 11.33 -21.43 2.09
CA ASP A 158 10.15 -20.77 1.53
C ASP A 158 9.18 -20.16 2.56
N TYR A 159 9.70 -19.37 3.51
CA TYR A 159 8.88 -18.69 4.53
C TYR A 159 9.30 -17.24 4.75
N VAL A 160 8.38 -16.41 5.25
CA VAL A 160 8.68 -15.06 5.74
C VAL A 160 8.84 -15.08 7.26
N GLY A 161 9.98 -14.58 7.75
CA GLY A 161 10.23 -14.40 9.17
C GLY A 161 10.12 -12.93 9.57
N PHE A 162 9.48 -12.63 10.70
CA PHE A 162 9.36 -11.26 11.20
C PHE A 162 9.48 -11.17 12.73
N GLU A 163 10.06 -10.08 13.21
CA GLU A 163 10.27 -9.82 14.64
C GLU A 163 8.95 -9.51 15.34
N THR A 164 8.63 -10.24 16.42
CA THR A 164 7.51 -9.90 17.30
C THR A 164 7.91 -8.84 18.31
N GLY A 165 6.95 -7.97 18.66
CA GLY A 165 7.23 -6.91 19.64
C GLY A 165 8.09 -5.76 19.09
N ALA A 166 8.33 -5.70 17.78
CA ALA A 166 8.93 -4.53 17.13
C ALA A 166 7.97 -3.33 17.06
N TYR A 167 6.67 -3.55 17.26
CA TYR A 167 5.61 -2.54 17.14
C TYR A 167 5.84 -1.25 17.98
N PRO A 168 6.36 -1.29 19.22
CA PRO A 168 6.71 -0.07 19.96
C PRO A 168 7.78 0.78 19.26
N ARG A 169 8.68 0.17 18.46
CA ARG A 169 9.68 0.91 17.67
C ARG A 169 9.05 1.57 16.43
N PHE A 170 8.04 0.93 15.82
CA PHE A 170 7.34 1.45 14.65
C PHE A 170 6.20 2.44 14.96
N ARG A 171 5.74 2.49 16.23
CA ARG A 171 4.67 3.40 16.68
C ARG A 171 5.00 4.88 16.49
N ASN A 172 6.29 5.23 16.46
CA ASN A 172 6.74 6.60 16.19
C ASN A 172 6.73 6.96 14.69
N THR A 173 6.39 6.03 13.79
CA THR A 173 6.48 6.22 12.33
C THR A 173 5.24 5.81 11.53
N ALA A 174 4.37 4.92 12.03
CA ALA A 174 3.23 4.44 11.24
C ALA A 174 1.98 4.22 12.10
N SER A 175 0.99 5.11 11.96
CA SER A 175 -0.41 4.83 12.33
C SER A 175 -1.23 4.88 11.05
N ALA A 176 -1.36 3.73 10.39
CA ALA A 176 -2.21 3.60 9.21
C ALA A 176 -2.51 2.15 8.83
N ALA A 177 -3.82 1.89 8.71
CA ALA A 177 -4.42 0.92 7.80
C ALA A 177 -4.22 -0.56 8.12
N ALA A 178 -5.06 -1.06 9.02
CA ALA A 178 -5.63 -2.38 8.85
C ALA A 178 -7.05 -2.42 9.41
N SER A 179 -8.01 -2.24 8.50
CA SER A 179 -9.42 -2.49 8.76
C SER A 179 -9.68 -3.98 8.53
N SER A 180 -10.36 -4.62 9.48
CA SER A 180 -10.51 -6.07 9.61
C SER A 180 -11.27 -6.78 8.49
N ARG A 181 -11.63 -6.12 7.37
CA ARG A 181 -12.36 -6.75 6.25
C ARG A 181 -12.55 -5.91 4.99
N SER A 182 -11.50 -5.24 4.49
CA SER A 182 -11.58 -4.65 3.14
C SER A 182 -11.03 -5.64 2.11
N ARG A 183 -11.91 -6.22 1.28
CA ARG A 183 -11.53 -7.13 0.17
C ARG A 183 -10.46 -6.45 -0.69
N PRO A 184 -9.41 -7.16 -1.16
CA PRO A 184 -8.43 -6.56 -2.05
C PRO A 184 -9.11 -6.10 -3.35
N VAL A 185 -9.15 -4.78 -3.56
CA VAL A 185 -9.45 -4.22 -4.88
C VAL A 185 -8.22 -4.47 -5.75
N VAL A 186 -8.33 -5.46 -6.64
CA VAL A 186 -7.30 -5.75 -7.64
C VAL A 186 -7.29 -4.61 -8.64
N LEU A 187 -6.31 -3.72 -8.54
CA LEU A 187 -6.02 -2.72 -9.56
C LEU A 187 -5.19 -3.37 -10.67
N PRO A 188 -5.62 -3.31 -11.94
CA PRO A 188 -4.86 -3.87 -13.05
C PRO A 188 -3.62 -3.01 -13.28
N THR A 189 -2.43 -3.51 -12.98
CA THR A 189 -1.19 -2.86 -13.47
C THR A 189 -0.21 -3.89 -14.01
N ARG A 190 0.14 -3.73 -15.29
CA ARG A 190 1.30 -4.35 -15.94
C ARG A 190 2.56 -3.85 -15.21
N LEU A 191 3.21 -4.73 -14.47
CA LEU A 191 4.43 -4.45 -13.68
C LEU A 191 5.73 -4.62 -14.47
N THR A 192 5.67 -4.80 -15.77
CA THR A 192 6.84 -4.96 -16.65
C THR A 192 6.89 -3.86 -17.71
N ASP A 193 7.01 -2.59 -17.29
CA ASP A 193 7.20 -1.49 -18.24
C ASP A 193 8.67 -1.01 -18.26
N PRO A 194 9.41 -1.21 -19.37
CA PRO A 194 10.76 -0.65 -19.55
C PRO A 194 10.82 0.88 -19.66
N ASP A 195 9.69 1.60 -19.77
CA ASP A 195 9.61 3.07 -19.93
C ASP A 195 9.61 3.88 -18.62
N PHE A 196 10.12 3.30 -17.51
CA PHE A 196 10.28 3.98 -16.22
C PHE A 196 10.84 5.43 -16.29
N PRO A 197 11.84 5.79 -17.13
CA PRO A 197 12.41 7.14 -17.13
C PRO A 197 11.55 8.25 -17.77
N HIS A 198 10.35 7.95 -18.29
CA HIS A 198 9.51 8.93 -19.01
C HIS A 198 8.17 9.28 -18.32
N ARG A 199 7.93 8.79 -17.11
CA ARG A 199 6.65 8.98 -16.39
C ARG A 199 6.64 10.25 -15.53
N HIS A 200 5.55 11.00 -15.60
CA HIS A 200 5.33 12.22 -14.82
C HIS A 200 4.56 11.90 -13.52
N ALA A 201 5.02 12.38 -12.37
CA ALA A 201 4.28 12.26 -11.11
C ALA A 201 3.06 13.20 -11.09
N LEU A 202 1.88 12.62 -11.32
CA LEU A 202 0.61 13.33 -11.45
C LEU A 202 -0.44 12.63 -10.62
N ILE A 203 -1.38 13.39 -10.06
CA ILE A 203 -2.54 12.86 -9.35
C ILE A 203 -3.78 13.27 -10.13
N CYS A 204 -4.65 12.32 -10.47
CA CYS A 204 -5.99 12.64 -10.97
C CYS A 204 -6.91 12.92 -9.77
N GLY A 205 -7.60 14.07 -9.77
CA GLY A 205 -8.50 14.43 -8.65
C GLY A 205 -9.24 15.73 -8.88
N ARG A 206 -10.16 16.03 -7.94
CA ARG A 206 -10.98 17.26 -7.92
C ARG A 206 -10.12 18.52 -7.77
#